data_AF-A0A370SYC5-F1
#
_entry.id   AF-A0A370SYC5-F1
#
_cell.length_a   1.000
_cell.length_b   1.000
_cell.length_c   1.000
_cell.angle_alpha   90.00
_cell.angle_beta   90.00
_cell.angle_gamma   90.00
#
_symmetry.space_group_name_H-M   'P 1'
#
loop_
_entity.id
_entity.type
_entity.pdbx_description
1 polymer ?
#
loop_
_entity_poly.entity_id
_entity_poly.type
_entity_poly.pdbx_seq_one_letter_code
_entity_poly.pdbx_strand_id
1 'polypeptide(L)'
;MFEESLSIQRLEVKFYSSAVRHKTLYANGRMQVRVLVLVAGENSQAEEVSLHGHPALETLKLISYDTSAPLSGDWHVDLQENRYAHDMAGGAPRVTPLVPAASNRISAPEDSVQVFEFWVTCSRPGALQIAAELTLDEKKYRSNGRNGYDSSVTLEAIAPKRYPRTSFSLKKNRVRATPSLFEKFEQYSLALYAEGRQINLLDWSSLQVKYDADYAVEFFSSGNAINVSVGPRSYTGYIAPIYGAQVVTRTPTGLRTMEQDPGIISILSHVTEEHPRKPENKETLELLVLDEYGTAHSVRINPDIANRSYSLG
;
A
#
# COMPACT_ATOMS: atom_id res chain seq x y z
N MET A 1 -38.39 7.78 -14.16
CA MET A 1 -39.66 7.37 -13.54
C MET A 1 -39.60 5.86 -13.47
N PHE A 2 -39.27 5.30 -12.29
CA PHE A 2 -39.21 3.86 -12.09
C PHE A 2 -40.63 3.42 -11.74
N GLU A 3 -41.44 3.10 -12.75
CA GLU A 3 -42.87 2.76 -12.60
C GLU A 3 -43.15 1.25 -12.64
N GLU A 4 -42.10 0.43 -12.56
CA GLU A 4 -42.22 -1.02 -12.42
C GLU A 4 -42.14 -1.43 -10.94
N SER A 5 -42.97 -2.39 -10.53
CA SER A 5 -42.84 -3.04 -9.22
C SER A 5 -41.52 -3.80 -9.19
N LEU A 6 -40.48 -3.14 -8.70
CA LEU A 6 -39.13 -3.66 -8.66
C LEU A 6 -38.89 -4.33 -7.31
N SER A 7 -38.34 -5.54 -7.32
CA SER A 7 -37.81 -6.17 -6.11
C SER A 7 -36.34 -6.52 -6.30
N ILE A 8 -35.68 -7.03 -5.27
CA ILE A 8 -34.34 -7.60 -5.43
C ILE A 8 -34.52 -9.06 -5.83
N GLN A 9 -33.78 -9.52 -6.84
CA GLN A 9 -33.68 -10.92 -7.23
C GLN A 9 -32.38 -11.55 -6.74
N ARG A 10 -31.30 -10.77 -6.75
CA ARG A 10 -29.95 -11.22 -6.42
C ARG A 10 -29.30 -10.26 -5.45
N LEU A 11 -28.78 -10.81 -4.35
CA LEU A 11 -27.88 -10.13 -3.42
C LEU A 11 -26.84 -11.14 -2.94
N GLU A 12 -25.74 -11.22 -3.69
CA GLU A 12 -24.65 -12.19 -3.44
C GLU A 12 -23.40 -11.46 -2.94
N VAL A 13 -22.73 -12.03 -1.94
CA VAL A 13 -21.42 -11.59 -1.45
C VAL A 13 -20.40 -12.68 -1.69
N LYS A 14 -19.29 -12.35 -2.35
CA LYS A 14 -18.22 -13.32 -2.66
C LYS A 14 -16.84 -12.66 -2.75
N PHE A 15 -15.80 -13.49 -2.71
CA PHE A 15 -14.47 -13.08 -3.18
C PHE A 15 -14.38 -13.19 -4.71
N TYR A 16 -13.28 -12.70 -5.29
CA TYR A 16 -13.03 -12.82 -6.73
C TYR A 16 -13.13 -14.26 -7.25
N SER A 17 -12.59 -15.23 -6.49
CA SER A 17 -12.81 -16.66 -6.73
C SER A 17 -14.02 -17.14 -5.95
N SER A 18 -15.08 -17.54 -6.65
CA SER A 18 -16.36 -17.95 -6.05
C SER A 18 -16.28 -19.22 -5.21
N ALA A 19 -15.27 -20.07 -5.43
CA ALA A 19 -15.04 -21.28 -4.64
C ALA A 19 -14.48 -20.97 -3.23
N VAL A 20 -13.89 -19.79 -3.04
CA VAL A 20 -13.31 -19.37 -1.77
C VAL A 20 -14.37 -18.61 -0.99
N ARG A 21 -14.67 -19.07 0.22
CA ARG A 21 -15.58 -18.40 1.18
C ARG A 21 -14.87 -17.90 2.43
N HIS A 22 -13.58 -18.19 2.57
CA HIS A 22 -12.75 -17.77 3.70
C HIS A 22 -11.43 -17.19 3.20
N LYS A 23 -11.03 -16.02 3.70
CA LYS A 23 -9.72 -15.42 3.46
C LYS A 23 -9.11 -14.89 4.75
N THR A 24 -7.79 -14.82 4.77
CA THR A 24 -7.01 -14.27 5.88
C THR A 24 -6.37 -12.95 5.46
N LEU A 25 -6.24 -12.02 6.40
CA LEU A 25 -5.46 -10.78 6.26
C LEU A 25 -4.68 -10.47 7.54
N TYR A 26 -3.70 -9.58 7.45
CA TYR A 26 -3.06 -9.03 8.64
C TYR A 26 -3.88 -7.91 9.26
N ALA A 27 -4.03 -7.98 10.58
CA ALA A 27 -4.65 -6.97 11.43
C ALA A 27 -3.74 -5.75 11.64
N ASN A 28 -3.41 -5.03 10.55
CA ASN A 28 -2.57 -3.82 10.59
C ASN A 28 -3.29 -2.56 10.11
N GLY A 29 -4.59 -2.66 9.79
CA GLY A 29 -5.43 -1.57 9.28
C GLY A 29 -5.06 -1.10 7.86
N ARG A 30 -4.14 -1.78 7.18
CA ARG A 30 -3.65 -1.42 5.84
C ARG A 30 -3.86 -2.55 4.83
N MET A 31 -3.60 -3.80 5.19
CA MET A 31 -3.91 -4.92 4.31
C MET A 31 -5.42 -4.97 4.04
N GLN A 32 -5.81 -4.91 2.77
CA GLN A 32 -7.21 -4.95 2.34
C GLN A 32 -7.51 -6.28 1.65
N VAL A 33 -8.73 -6.80 1.84
CA VAL A 33 -9.26 -7.90 1.03
C VAL A 33 -10.44 -7.40 0.22
N ARG A 34 -10.41 -7.68 -1.08
CA ARG A 34 -11.50 -7.36 -2.01
C ARG A 34 -12.71 -8.25 -1.76
N VAL A 35 -13.86 -7.66 -1.47
CA VAL A 35 -15.17 -8.30 -1.36
C VAL A 35 -16.05 -7.77 -2.49
N LEU A 36 -16.66 -8.68 -3.23
CA LEU A 36 -17.59 -8.35 -4.31
C LEU A 36 -19.02 -8.54 -3.84
N VAL A 37 -19.88 -7.58 -4.19
CA VAL A 37 -21.32 -7.68 -3.98
C VAL A 37 -22.02 -7.59 -5.34
N LEU A 38 -22.83 -8.60 -5.64
CA LEU A 38 -23.59 -8.70 -6.88
C LEU A 38 -25.05 -8.43 -6.57
N VAL A 39 -25.63 -7.48 -7.32
CA VAL A 39 -26.99 -7.01 -7.10
C VAL A 39 -27.75 -7.02 -8.42
N ALA A 40 -28.94 -7.60 -8.43
CA ALA A 40 -29.86 -7.49 -9.55
C ALA A 40 -31.29 -7.33 -9.05
N GLY A 41 -32.08 -6.54 -9.79
CA GLY A 41 -33.50 -6.38 -9.57
C GLY A 41 -34.32 -7.48 -10.21
N GLU A 42 -35.59 -7.56 -9.82
CA GLU A 42 -36.62 -8.39 -10.45
C GLU A 42 -37.74 -7.47 -10.93
N ASN A 43 -38.11 -7.56 -12.22
CA ASN A 43 -39.29 -6.87 -12.75
C ASN A 43 -40.58 -7.67 -12.52
N SER A 44 -41.73 -7.15 -12.97
CA SER A 44 -43.02 -7.81 -12.82
C SER A 44 -43.16 -9.17 -13.55
N GLN A 45 -42.23 -9.48 -14.45
CA GLN A 45 -42.16 -10.70 -15.25
C GLN A 45 -41.22 -11.74 -14.62
N ALA A 46 -40.70 -11.48 -13.42
CA ALA A 46 -39.68 -12.28 -12.75
C ALA A 46 -38.34 -12.37 -13.50
N GLU A 47 -38.06 -11.38 -14.36
CA GLU A 47 -36.81 -11.30 -15.11
C GLU A 47 -35.75 -10.50 -14.34
N GLU A 48 -34.50 -10.94 -14.45
CA GLU A 48 -33.36 -10.26 -13.86
C GLU A 48 -33.09 -8.94 -14.60
N VAL A 49 -33.17 -7.82 -13.88
CA VAL A 49 -32.97 -6.48 -14.46
C VAL A 49 -31.88 -5.69 -13.76
N SER A 50 -31.17 -4.88 -14.55
CA SER A 50 -30.14 -3.98 -14.03
C SER A 50 -30.75 -2.92 -13.13
N LEU A 51 -30.09 -2.67 -11.99
CA LEU A 51 -30.41 -1.55 -11.10
C LEU A 51 -29.60 -0.28 -11.44
N HIS A 52 -28.89 -0.24 -12.56
CA HIS A 52 -28.03 0.90 -12.89
C HIS A 52 -28.78 2.23 -12.85
N GLY A 53 -28.19 3.23 -12.20
CA GLY A 53 -28.81 4.55 -12.01
C GLY A 53 -29.93 4.61 -10.96
N HIS A 54 -30.30 3.47 -10.35
CA HIS A 54 -31.30 3.45 -9.29
C HIS A 54 -30.71 3.93 -7.94
N PRO A 55 -31.36 4.84 -7.20
CA PRO A 55 -30.86 5.37 -5.92
C PRO A 55 -30.60 4.31 -4.84
N ALA A 56 -31.30 3.18 -4.92
CA ALA A 56 -31.08 2.05 -4.01
C ALA A 56 -29.60 1.64 -3.94
N LEU A 57 -28.87 1.66 -5.07
CA LEU A 57 -27.47 1.27 -5.12
C LEU A 57 -26.54 2.14 -4.25
N GLU A 58 -26.93 3.38 -3.97
CA GLU A 58 -26.18 4.27 -3.07
C GLU A 58 -26.27 3.84 -1.60
N THR A 59 -27.26 3.00 -1.27
CA THR A 59 -27.46 2.45 0.07
C THR A 59 -26.73 1.13 0.30
N LEU A 60 -26.11 0.57 -0.74
CA LEU A 60 -25.41 -0.72 -0.68
C LEU A 60 -24.22 -0.64 0.26
N LYS A 61 -24.18 -1.55 1.23
CA LYS A 61 -23.09 -1.62 2.22
C LYS A 61 -22.84 -3.03 2.71
N LEU A 62 -21.65 -3.25 3.25
CA LEU A 62 -21.30 -4.47 3.97
C LEU A 62 -21.80 -4.41 5.42
N ILE A 63 -22.28 -5.55 5.91
CA ILE A 63 -22.80 -5.75 7.27
C ILE A 63 -22.21 -7.01 7.88
N SER A 64 -22.20 -7.08 9.21
CA SER A 64 -21.95 -8.32 9.94
C SER A 64 -23.11 -9.28 9.69
N TYR A 65 -22.80 -10.53 9.33
CA TYR A 65 -23.79 -11.56 9.08
C TYR A 65 -24.71 -11.75 10.31
N ASP A 66 -24.11 -11.92 11.49
CA ASP A 66 -24.84 -12.25 12.73
C ASP A 66 -25.69 -11.08 13.25
N THR A 67 -25.12 -9.88 13.29
CA THR A 67 -25.72 -8.71 13.95
C THR A 67 -26.52 -7.82 13.00
N SER A 68 -26.35 -7.98 11.68
CA SER A 68 -26.87 -7.08 10.65
C SER A 68 -26.40 -5.62 10.77
N ALA A 69 -25.45 -5.33 11.67
CA ALA A 69 -24.90 -3.99 11.83
C ALA A 69 -23.89 -3.69 10.70
N PRO A 70 -23.81 -2.44 10.21
CA PRO A 70 -22.71 -2.02 9.33
C PRO A 70 -21.35 -2.34 9.96
N LEU A 71 -20.38 -2.71 9.12
CA LEU A 71 -19.03 -2.96 9.59
C LEU A 71 -18.45 -1.68 10.20
N SER A 72 -17.93 -1.80 11.43
CA SER A 72 -17.45 -0.68 12.23
C SER A 72 -16.47 -1.17 13.31
N GLY A 73 -15.89 -0.24 14.06
CA GLY A 73 -14.89 -0.54 15.09
C GLY A 73 -13.57 -0.95 14.46
N ASP A 74 -13.11 -2.16 14.75
CA ASP A 74 -11.81 -2.65 14.27
C ASP A 74 -11.82 -3.00 12.77
N TRP A 75 -13.00 -3.25 12.20
CA TRP A 75 -13.23 -3.54 10.78
C TRP A 75 -13.60 -2.28 10.02
N HIS A 76 -12.96 -2.06 8.88
CA HIS A 76 -13.19 -0.90 8.03
C HIS A 76 -13.45 -1.31 6.58
N VAL A 77 -14.27 -0.52 5.88
CA VAL A 77 -14.65 -0.76 4.49
C VAL A 77 -14.34 0.48 3.68
N ASP A 78 -13.43 0.34 2.73
CA ASP A 78 -13.11 1.34 1.73
C ASP A 78 -13.79 1.01 0.40
N LEU A 79 -14.08 2.04 -0.38
CA LEU A 79 -14.54 1.90 -1.76
C LEU A 79 -13.38 1.82 -2.76
N GLN A 80 -12.15 2.03 -2.31
CA GLN A 80 -10.96 2.13 -3.14
C GLN A 80 -9.87 1.17 -2.67
N GLU A 81 -9.21 0.57 -3.66
CA GLU A 81 -8.03 -0.26 -3.48
C GLU A 81 -6.87 0.59 -2.94
N ASN A 82 -6.06 0.00 -2.07
CA ASN A 82 -4.79 0.58 -1.65
C ASN A 82 -3.59 -0.22 -2.19
N ARG A 83 -2.38 0.28 -1.92
CA ARG A 83 -1.17 -0.21 -2.57
C ARG A 83 -0.64 -1.55 -2.05
N TYR A 84 -1.18 -2.05 -0.94
CA TYR A 84 -0.64 -3.23 -0.26
C TYR A 84 -1.18 -4.52 -0.90
N ALA A 85 -0.54 -5.64 -0.60
CA ALA A 85 -0.97 -6.95 -1.06
C ALA A 85 -2.37 -7.29 -0.52
N HIS A 86 -3.19 -7.91 -1.35
CA HIS A 86 -4.57 -8.31 -1.02
C HIS A 86 -4.74 -9.79 -0.72
N ASP A 87 -3.62 -10.51 -0.65
CA ASP A 87 -3.55 -11.92 -0.33
C ASP A 87 -2.26 -12.22 0.46
N MET A 88 -2.31 -13.27 1.27
CA MET A 88 -1.19 -13.68 2.13
C MET A 88 0.01 -14.13 1.31
N ALA A 89 -0.18 -14.57 0.06
CA ALA A 89 0.91 -14.88 -0.86
C ALA A 89 1.81 -13.67 -1.19
N GLY A 90 1.35 -12.45 -0.90
CA GLY A 90 2.05 -11.22 -1.27
C GLY A 90 1.64 -10.71 -2.65
N GLY A 91 2.30 -9.64 -3.09
CA GLY A 91 1.98 -8.98 -4.35
C GLY A 91 3.21 -8.41 -5.03
N ALA A 92 3.12 -8.17 -6.34
CA ALA A 92 4.19 -7.48 -7.05
C ALA A 92 4.31 -6.03 -6.57
N PRO A 93 5.53 -5.50 -6.39
CA PRO A 93 5.72 -4.10 -6.08
C PRO A 93 5.23 -3.23 -7.24
N ARG A 94 4.46 -2.18 -6.93
CA ARG A 94 4.00 -1.21 -7.92
C ARG A 94 5.04 -0.12 -8.11
N VAL A 95 5.46 0.12 -9.34
CA VAL A 95 6.39 1.21 -9.70
C VAL A 95 5.69 2.55 -9.92
N THR A 96 4.37 2.54 -10.07
CA THR A 96 3.53 3.72 -10.19
C THR A 96 2.52 3.77 -9.06
N PRO A 97 2.14 4.98 -8.60
CA PRO A 97 1.03 5.14 -7.67
C PRO A 97 -0.27 4.52 -8.23
N LEU A 98 -1.16 4.14 -7.32
CA LEU A 98 -2.52 3.78 -7.69
C LEU A 98 -3.26 5.00 -8.26
N VAL A 99 -4.01 4.76 -9.32
CA VAL A 99 -5.00 5.71 -9.84
C VAL A 99 -6.34 5.36 -9.19
N PRO A 100 -6.92 6.22 -8.33
CA PRO A 100 -8.19 5.92 -7.69
C PRO A 100 -9.29 5.70 -8.74
N ALA A 101 -10.07 4.62 -8.58
CA ALA A 101 -11.23 4.40 -9.42
C ALA A 101 -12.29 5.48 -9.16
N ALA A 102 -12.98 5.91 -10.22
CA ALA A 102 -14.04 6.91 -10.13
C ALA A 102 -15.30 6.39 -9.40
N SER A 103 -15.46 5.06 -9.34
CA SER A 103 -16.57 4.36 -8.72
C SER A 103 -16.09 2.96 -8.30
N ASN A 104 -16.75 2.37 -7.31
CA ASN A 104 -16.55 0.99 -6.91
C ASN A 104 -17.43 -0.01 -7.68
N ARG A 105 -18.20 0.44 -8.68
CA ARG A 105 -18.88 -0.46 -9.61
C ARG A 105 -17.89 -0.92 -10.68
N ILE A 106 -17.82 -2.23 -10.91
CA ILE A 106 -16.94 -2.84 -11.92
C ILE A 106 -17.70 -3.48 -13.09
N SER A 107 -19.03 -3.58 -13.00
CA SER A 107 -19.90 -4.01 -14.11
C SER A 107 -20.26 -2.85 -15.04
N ALA A 108 -20.63 -3.19 -16.27
CA ALA A 108 -21.17 -2.24 -17.21
C ALA A 108 -22.62 -1.85 -16.83
N PRO A 109 -23.08 -0.64 -17.21
CA PRO A 109 -24.47 -0.21 -16.98
C PRO A 109 -25.53 -1.19 -17.51
N GLU A 110 -25.27 -1.79 -18.67
CA GLU A 110 -26.14 -2.70 -19.39
C GLU A 110 -26.22 -4.12 -18.79
N ASP A 111 -25.28 -4.48 -17.90
CA ASP A 111 -25.28 -5.80 -17.27
C ASP A 111 -26.51 -5.97 -16.37
N SER A 112 -27.25 -7.07 -16.51
CA SER A 112 -28.39 -7.38 -15.62
C SER A 112 -27.99 -7.44 -14.16
N VAL A 113 -26.75 -7.89 -13.89
CA VAL A 113 -26.16 -7.95 -12.56
C VAL A 113 -25.14 -6.84 -12.40
N GLN A 114 -25.42 -5.94 -11.47
CA GLN A 114 -24.49 -4.89 -11.09
C GLN A 114 -23.49 -5.43 -10.05
N VAL A 115 -22.19 -5.24 -10.30
CA VAL A 115 -21.11 -5.77 -9.46
C VAL A 115 -20.36 -4.61 -8.81
N PHE A 116 -20.29 -4.64 -7.49
CA PHE A 116 -19.61 -3.65 -6.66
C PHE A 116 -18.42 -4.28 -5.94
N GLU A 117 -17.31 -3.58 -5.90
CA GLU A 117 -16.18 -3.92 -5.07
C GLU A 117 -16.16 -3.11 -3.77
N PHE A 118 -15.72 -3.77 -2.71
CA PHE A 118 -15.47 -3.19 -1.41
C PHE A 118 -14.14 -3.73 -0.91
N TRP A 119 -13.38 -2.90 -0.22
CA TRP A 119 -12.05 -3.23 0.27
C TRP A 119 -12.06 -3.25 1.79
N VAL A 120 -11.96 -4.43 2.38
CA VAL A 120 -12.13 -4.62 3.83
C VAL A 120 -10.77 -4.73 4.51
N THR A 121 -10.54 -3.90 5.54
CA THR A 121 -9.38 -4.00 6.43
C THR A 121 -9.80 -4.33 7.85
N CYS A 122 -8.83 -4.76 8.66
CA CYS A 122 -9.01 -4.91 10.09
C CYS A 122 -7.76 -4.41 10.83
N SER A 123 -7.97 -3.78 11.99
CA SER A 123 -6.89 -3.25 12.84
C SER A 123 -6.59 -4.12 14.06
N ARG A 124 -7.41 -5.14 14.34
CA ARG A 124 -7.20 -6.09 15.45
C ARG A 124 -7.45 -7.54 15.02
N PRO A 125 -6.72 -8.51 15.59
CA PRO A 125 -6.98 -9.92 15.29
C PRO A 125 -8.41 -10.35 15.66
N GLY A 126 -9.02 -11.17 14.82
CA GLY A 126 -10.39 -11.65 15.00
C GLY A 126 -11.00 -12.13 13.69
N ALA A 127 -12.14 -12.81 13.77
CA ALA A 127 -12.87 -13.28 12.59
C ALA A 127 -14.20 -12.54 12.45
N LEU A 128 -14.63 -12.34 11.21
CA LEU A 128 -15.91 -11.72 10.88
C LEU A 128 -16.51 -12.36 9.64
N GLN A 129 -17.77 -12.78 9.75
CA GLN A 129 -18.59 -13.16 8.60
C GLN A 129 -19.34 -11.93 8.08
N ILE A 130 -19.19 -11.68 6.78
CA ILE A 130 -19.61 -10.46 6.09
C ILE A 130 -20.74 -10.80 5.12
N ALA A 131 -21.84 -10.06 5.23
CA ALA A 131 -22.98 -10.04 4.32
C ALA A 131 -23.15 -8.62 3.74
N ALA A 132 -24.16 -8.43 2.90
CA ALA A 132 -24.52 -7.14 2.34
C ALA A 132 -25.95 -6.73 2.72
N GLU A 133 -26.18 -5.42 2.80
CA GLU A 133 -27.49 -4.80 2.94
C GLU A 133 -27.71 -3.78 1.82
N LEU A 134 -28.92 -3.76 1.27
CA LEU A 134 -29.41 -2.77 0.30
C LEU A 134 -30.81 -2.33 0.71
N THR A 135 -31.14 -1.04 0.52
CA THR A 135 -32.49 -0.52 0.73
C THR A 135 -33.13 -0.15 -0.60
N LEU A 136 -34.25 -0.79 -0.92
CA LEU A 136 -35.08 -0.51 -2.10
C LEU A 136 -36.49 -0.22 -1.59
N ASP A 137 -37.06 0.93 -1.96
CA ASP A 137 -38.40 1.37 -1.54
C ASP A 137 -38.63 1.24 -0.03
N GLU A 138 -37.70 1.80 0.75
CA GLU A 138 -37.67 1.75 2.24
C GLU A 138 -37.54 0.34 2.85
N LYS A 139 -37.50 -0.70 2.03
CA LYS A 139 -37.35 -2.09 2.46
C LYS A 139 -35.89 -2.53 2.41
N LYS A 140 -35.42 -3.13 3.50
CA LYS A 140 -34.05 -3.67 3.62
C LYS A 140 -33.96 -5.11 3.12
N TYR A 141 -33.07 -5.33 2.17
CA TYR A 141 -32.67 -6.63 1.65
C TYR A 141 -31.30 -6.97 2.23
N ARG A 142 -31.13 -8.20 2.73
CA ARG A 142 -29.91 -8.65 3.42
C ARG A 142 -29.54 -10.05 3.02
N SER A 143 -28.26 -10.29 2.76
CA SER A 143 -27.73 -11.61 2.40
C SER A 143 -27.34 -12.49 3.59
N ASN A 144 -27.92 -12.25 4.78
CA ASN A 144 -27.55 -12.93 6.02
C ASN A 144 -28.51 -14.05 6.46
N GLY A 145 -29.21 -14.66 5.50
CA GLY A 145 -30.13 -15.79 5.70
C GLY A 145 -31.50 -15.42 6.28
N ARG A 146 -31.66 -14.24 6.90
CA ARG A 146 -32.90 -13.88 7.61
C ARG A 146 -34.10 -13.58 6.69
N ASN A 147 -33.85 -13.11 5.48
CA ASN A 147 -34.87 -12.67 4.52
C ASN A 147 -34.78 -13.41 3.16
N GLY A 148 -34.34 -14.67 3.18
CA GLY A 148 -34.29 -15.55 1.99
C GLY A 148 -32.97 -15.51 1.20
N TYR A 149 -32.18 -14.45 1.31
CA TYR A 149 -30.83 -14.39 0.75
C TYR A 149 -29.81 -14.89 1.77
N ASP A 150 -29.08 -15.95 1.44
CA ASP A 150 -27.96 -16.43 2.25
C ASP A 150 -26.69 -16.46 1.40
N SER A 151 -25.91 -15.38 1.49
CA SER A 151 -24.61 -15.29 0.85
C SER A 151 -23.69 -14.40 1.65
N SER A 152 -22.57 -14.98 2.05
CA SER A 152 -21.56 -14.32 2.85
C SER A 152 -20.16 -14.81 2.53
N VAL A 153 -19.18 -14.10 3.08
CA VAL A 153 -17.78 -14.50 3.12
C VAL A 153 -17.22 -14.28 4.52
N THR A 154 -16.22 -15.05 4.90
CA THR A 154 -15.55 -14.92 6.18
C THR A 154 -14.15 -14.36 5.98
N LEU A 155 -13.80 -13.36 6.79
CA LEU A 155 -12.44 -12.84 6.92
C LEU A 155 -11.89 -13.16 8.30
N GLU A 156 -10.66 -13.68 8.32
CA GLU A 156 -9.86 -13.87 9.52
C GLU A 156 -8.70 -12.86 9.52
N ALA A 157 -8.71 -11.94 10.47
CA ALA A 157 -7.63 -11.02 10.71
C ALA A 157 -6.64 -11.64 11.73
N ILE A 158 -5.38 -11.78 11.34
CA ILE A 158 -4.32 -12.34 12.19
C ILE A 158 -3.27 -11.28 12.55
N ALA A 159 -2.48 -11.52 13.59
CA ALA A 159 -1.43 -10.59 14.00
C ALA A 159 -0.42 -10.34 12.84
N PRO A 160 -0.01 -9.08 12.59
CA PRO A 160 0.98 -8.77 11.58
C PRO A 160 2.32 -9.44 11.84
N LYS A 161 2.97 -9.96 10.79
CA LYS A 161 4.30 -10.57 10.92
C LYS A 161 5.35 -9.50 11.23
N ARG A 162 6.16 -9.76 12.26
CA ARG A 162 7.30 -8.92 12.61
C ARG A 162 8.58 -9.63 12.17
N TYR A 163 9.44 -8.91 11.46
CA TYR A 163 10.71 -9.44 11.02
C TYR A 163 11.85 -8.91 11.92
N PRO A 164 12.80 -9.77 12.29
CA PRO A 164 13.98 -9.30 13.02
C PRO A 164 14.84 -8.40 12.15
N ARG A 165 15.67 -7.55 12.77
CA ARG A 165 16.65 -6.70 12.05
C ARG A 165 17.51 -7.50 11.06
N THR A 166 17.86 -8.74 11.39
CA THR A 166 18.68 -9.62 10.54
C THR A 166 18.02 -10.00 9.22
N SER A 167 16.70 -9.82 9.09
CA SER A 167 15.98 -9.94 7.82
C SER A 167 16.16 -8.74 6.92
N PHE A 168 16.56 -7.58 7.46
CA PHE A 168 16.88 -6.40 6.66
C PHE A 168 18.33 -6.42 6.23
N SER A 169 18.58 -5.95 5.00
CA SER A 169 19.92 -5.74 4.49
C SER A 169 20.04 -4.36 3.88
N LEU A 170 21.20 -3.73 4.09
CA LEU A 170 21.56 -2.48 3.44
C LEU A 170 22.87 -2.72 2.69
N LYS A 171 22.81 -2.74 1.35
CA LYS A 171 23.97 -3.09 0.51
C LYS A 171 24.18 -2.07 -0.59
N LYS A 172 25.43 -1.67 -0.81
CA LYS A 172 25.84 -0.90 -1.99
C LYS A 172 25.68 -1.78 -3.23
N ASN A 173 24.96 -1.31 -4.23
CA ASN A 173 24.68 -2.08 -5.44
C ASN A 173 24.98 -1.34 -6.75
N ARG A 174 24.99 0.00 -6.78
CA ARG A 174 25.39 0.76 -7.97
C ARG A 174 26.36 1.90 -7.64
N VAL A 175 27.25 2.21 -8.58
CA VAL A 175 28.18 3.34 -8.50
C VAL A 175 28.22 4.04 -9.85
N ARG A 176 28.05 5.36 -9.85
CA ARG A 176 28.22 6.23 -11.00
C ARG A 176 29.23 7.32 -10.66
N ALA A 177 30.42 7.24 -11.25
CA ALA A 177 31.45 8.25 -11.08
C ALA A 177 31.38 9.28 -12.21
N THR A 178 31.63 10.55 -11.87
CA THR A 178 31.82 11.64 -12.82
C THR A 178 33.21 12.22 -12.58
N PRO A 179 34.28 11.63 -13.16
CA PRO A 179 35.66 12.00 -12.85
C PRO A 179 35.99 13.47 -13.14
N SER A 180 35.40 14.04 -14.19
CA SER A 180 35.60 15.45 -14.57
C SER A 180 35.09 16.45 -13.53
N LEU A 181 34.17 16.03 -12.65
CA LEU A 181 33.62 16.84 -11.55
C LEU A 181 34.16 16.40 -10.19
N PHE A 182 35.04 15.40 -10.14
CA PHE A 182 35.49 14.78 -8.89
C PHE A 182 34.32 14.30 -8.01
N GLU A 183 33.24 13.85 -8.66
CA GLU A 183 32.01 13.40 -8.02
C GLU A 183 31.83 11.89 -8.16
N LYS A 184 31.22 11.29 -7.13
CA LYS A 184 30.78 9.91 -7.14
C LYS A 184 29.39 9.80 -6.53
N PHE A 185 28.50 9.17 -7.27
CA PHE A 185 27.18 8.77 -6.81
C PHE A 185 27.17 7.28 -6.52
N GLU A 186 26.67 6.91 -5.35
CA GLU A 186 26.54 5.51 -4.95
C GLU A 186 25.10 5.24 -4.54
N GLN A 187 24.57 4.08 -4.89
CA GLN A 187 23.27 3.62 -4.43
C GLN A 187 23.45 2.46 -3.48
N TYR A 188 22.71 2.54 -2.39
CA TYR A 188 22.51 1.49 -1.42
C TYR A 188 21.04 1.07 -1.46
N SER A 189 20.82 -0.23 -1.36
CA SER A 189 19.49 -0.83 -1.37
C SER A 189 19.17 -1.33 0.03
N LEU A 190 18.13 -0.75 0.64
CA LEU A 190 17.48 -1.31 1.81
C LEU A 190 16.43 -2.32 1.34
N ALA A 191 16.64 -3.59 1.69
CA ALA A 191 15.76 -4.69 1.30
C ALA A 191 15.40 -5.56 2.51
N LEU A 192 14.24 -6.20 2.45
CA LEU A 192 13.75 -7.14 3.46
C LEU A 192 13.68 -8.56 2.87
N TYR A 193 14.33 -9.51 3.54
CA TYR A 193 14.34 -10.93 3.17
C TYR A 193 13.73 -11.76 4.28
N ALA A 194 12.66 -12.46 3.95
CA ALA A 194 11.98 -13.38 4.85
C ALA A 194 11.30 -14.48 4.04
N GLU A 195 11.03 -15.62 4.67
CA GLU A 195 10.23 -16.70 4.05
C GLU A 195 10.84 -17.22 2.74
N GLY A 196 12.17 -17.20 2.64
CA GLY A 196 12.89 -17.66 1.45
C GLY A 196 12.80 -16.71 0.24
N ARG A 197 12.26 -15.50 0.40
CA ARG A 197 12.13 -14.51 -0.69
C ARG A 197 12.40 -13.09 -0.22
N GLN A 198 12.43 -12.16 -1.18
CA GLN A 198 12.34 -10.73 -0.87
C GLN A 198 10.88 -10.38 -0.57
N ILE A 199 10.65 -9.69 0.55
CA ILE A 199 9.38 -9.03 0.88
C ILE A 199 9.52 -7.58 0.42
N ASN A 200 8.57 -7.09 -0.37
CA ASN A 200 8.67 -5.74 -0.93
C ASN A 200 8.50 -4.69 0.17
N LEU A 201 9.25 -3.59 0.08
CA LEU A 201 9.07 -2.38 0.86
C LEU A 201 8.29 -1.38 0.01
N LEU A 202 7.11 -0.96 0.46
CA LEU A 202 6.15 -0.17 -0.33
C LEU A 202 5.85 1.22 0.24
N ASP A 203 6.38 1.53 1.41
CA ASP A 203 6.34 2.89 1.97
C ASP A 203 7.45 3.12 2.99
N TRP A 204 7.77 4.38 3.22
CA TRP A 204 8.54 4.79 4.39
C TRP A 204 8.14 6.17 4.87
N SER A 205 8.28 6.39 6.16
CA SER A 205 8.15 7.71 6.77
C SER A 205 9.22 7.93 7.83
N SER A 206 9.49 9.20 8.12
CA SER A 206 10.41 9.64 9.16
C SER A 206 9.90 10.92 9.79
N LEU A 207 10.23 11.13 11.06
CA LEU A 207 10.01 12.41 11.73
C LEU A 207 11.14 13.42 11.41
N GLN A 208 12.30 12.93 10.96
CA GLN A 208 13.48 13.75 10.67
C GLN A 208 13.47 14.27 9.23
N VAL A 209 12.83 13.53 8.32
CA VAL A 209 12.89 13.78 6.88
C VAL A 209 11.48 13.81 6.30
N LYS A 210 11.13 14.93 5.66
CA LYS A 210 9.86 15.07 4.97
C LYS A 210 9.93 14.34 3.63
N TYR A 211 8.99 13.42 3.41
CA TYR A 211 8.84 12.69 2.15
C TYR A 211 8.55 13.65 0.97
N ASP A 212 9.18 13.39 -0.16
CA ASP A 212 8.91 14.01 -1.46
C ASP A 212 8.66 12.88 -2.46
N ALA A 213 7.59 13.01 -3.26
CA ALA A 213 7.18 11.95 -4.18
C ALA A 213 8.01 11.91 -5.47
N ASP A 214 8.65 13.03 -5.83
CA ASP A 214 9.33 13.22 -7.11
C ASP A 214 10.85 13.15 -6.96
N TYR A 215 11.39 13.50 -5.79
CA TYR A 215 12.83 13.62 -5.56
C TYR A 215 13.30 12.84 -4.33
N ALA A 216 14.53 12.31 -4.40
CA ALA A 216 15.22 11.86 -3.21
C ALA A 216 15.50 13.04 -2.28
N VAL A 217 15.23 12.84 -1.00
CA VAL A 217 15.32 13.86 0.03
C VAL A 217 16.55 13.63 0.90
N GLU A 218 17.27 14.70 1.17
CA GLU A 218 18.48 14.63 1.98
C GLU A 218 18.13 14.32 3.44
N PHE A 219 18.87 13.39 4.03
CA PHE A 219 18.74 13.06 5.45
C PHE A 219 20.07 13.18 6.22
N PHE A 220 21.19 13.25 5.51
CA PHE A 220 22.52 13.22 6.09
C PHE A 220 23.48 14.11 5.31
N SER A 221 24.35 14.83 6.01
CA SER A 221 25.44 15.64 5.46
C SER A 221 26.65 15.57 6.38
N SER A 222 27.77 15.06 5.87
CA SER A 222 29.02 14.96 6.64
C SER A 222 29.64 16.32 6.99
N GLY A 223 29.28 17.37 6.26
CA GLY A 223 30.07 18.61 6.18
C GLY A 223 31.43 18.35 5.54
N ASN A 224 32.48 18.92 6.14
CA ASN A 224 33.86 18.75 5.70
C ASN A 224 34.50 17.54 6.37
N ALA A 225 34.68 16.46 5.61
CA ALA A 225 35.21 15.19 6.07
C ALA A 225 36.73 15.03 5.87
N ILE A 226 37.46 16.10 5.55
CA ILE A 226 38.91 16.04 5.22
C ILE A 226 39.77 15.43 6.36
N ASN A 227 39.37 15.62 7.61
CA ASN A 227 40.07 15.09 8.78
C ASN A 227 39.63 13.66 9.16
N VAL A 228 38.65 13.10 8.45
CA VAL A 228 37.99 11.83 8.79
C VAL A 228 38.27 10.75 7.74
N SER A 229 38.49 11.14 6.48
CA SER A 229 38.85 10.19 5.40
C SER A 229 39.68 10.86 4.30
N VAL A 230 40.64 10.11 3.72
CA VAL A 230 41.44 10.58 2.57
C VAL A 230 40.57 10.62 1.31
N GLY A 231 40.67 11.70 0.53
CA GLY A 231 39.95 11.87 -0.74
C GLY A 231 38.83 12.91 -0.66
N PRO A 232 37.72 12.75 -1.43
CA PRO A 232 36.61 13.70 -1.48
C PRO A 232 36.17 14.28 -0.14
N ARG A 233 35.90 15.59 -0.09
CA ARG A 233 35.71 16.36 1.14
C ARG A 233 34.31 16.27 1.72
N SER A 234 33.31 15.88 0.94
CA SER A 234 31.92 15.84 1.39
C SER A 234 31.21 14.57 0.98
N TYR A 235 30.29 14.15 1.85
CA TYR A 235 29.44 12.97 1.72
C TYR A 235 28.03 13.33 2.19
N THR A 236 27.07 13.25 1.28
CA THR A 236 25.66 13.60 1.53
C THR A 236 24.77 12.41 1.19
N GLY A 237 23.80 12.12 2.04
CA GLY A 237 22.88 10.99 1.92
C GLY A 237 21.46 11.45 1.62
N TYR A 238 20.83 10.79 0.67
CA TYR A 238 19.46 11.02 0.24
C TYR A 238 18.68 9.71 0.28
N ILE A 239 17.41 9.76 0.68
CA ILE A 239 16.50 8.62 0.65
C ILE A 239 15.48 8.84 -0.47
N ALA A 240 15.32 7.83 -1.32
CA ALA A 240 14.49 7.88 -2.51
C ALA A 240 12.99 7.76 -2.19
N PRO A 241 12.10 8.33 -3.02
CA PRO A 241 10.68 7.96 -3.03
C PRO A 241 10.51 6.48 -3.38
N ILE A 242 9.32 5.93 -3.11
CA ILE A 242 9.01 4.52 -3.44
C ILE A 242 8.72 4.31 -4.92
N TYR A 243 8.10 5.29 -5.56
CA TYR A 243 7.64 5.18 -6.94
C TYR A 243 8.68 5.68 -7.93
N GLY A 244 8.58 5.15 -9.16
CA GLY A 244 9.47 5.46 -10.26
C GLY A 244 10.47 4.33 -10.54
N ALA A 245 10.76 4.13 -11.83
CA ALA A 245 11.87 3.29 -12.28
C ALA A 245 13.24 3.98 -12.10
N GLN A 246 13.21 5.27 -11.79
CA GLN A 246 14.38 6.10 -11.56
C GLN A 246 14.10 7.04 -10.40
N VAL A 247 15.17 7.38 -9.70
CA VAL A 247 15.18 8.37 -8.63
C VAL A 247 15.98 9.57 -9.09
N VAL A 248 15.41 10.76 -8.90
CA VAL A 248 16.08 12.04 -9.18
C VAL A 248 16.48 12.69 -7.87
N THR A 249 17.73 13.14 -7.78
CA THR A 249 18.28 13.84 -6.62
C THR A 249 18.70 15.25 -7.01
N ARG A 250 18.34 16.22 -6.17
CA ARG A 250 18.83 17.60 -6.28
C ARG A 250 20.12 17.73 -5.48
N THR A 251 21.23 17.86 -6.18
CA THR A 251 22.54 18.11 -5.56
C THR A 251 23.00 19.55 -5.81
N PRO A 252 23.98 20.06 -5.05
CA PRO A 252 24.53 21.39 -5.28
C PRO A 252 25.03 21.62 -6.73
N THR A 253 25.46 20.55 -7.40
CA THR A 253 26.01 20.56 -8.76
C THR A 253 25.00 20.10 -9.81
N GLY A 254 23.71 20.11 -9.46
CA GLY A 254 22.59 19.87 -10.36
C GLY A 254 21.82 18.58 -10.10
N LEU A 255 20.95 18.24 -11.06
CA LEU A 255 20.13 17.03 -10.99
C LEU A 255 20.96 15.79 -11.31
N ARG A 256 20.67 14.72 -10.59
CA ARG A 256 21.32 13.41 -10.77
C ARG A 256 20.25 12.34 -10.75
N THR A 257 20.34 11.41 -11.68
CA THR A 257 19.35 10.35 -11.86
C THR A 257 20.02 9.00 -11.78
N MET A 258 19.40 8.08 -11.04
CA MET A 258 19.79 6.68 -10.92
C MET A 258 18.59 5.77 -11.09
N GLU A 259 18.81 4.56 -11.59
CA GLU A 259 17.78 3.54 -11.65
C GLU A 259 17.36 3.08 -10.25
N GLN A 260 16.09 2.74 -10.11
CA GLN A 260 15.50 2.24 -8.86
C GLN A 260 14.93 0.85 -9.09
N ASP A 261 15.34 -0.10 -8.25
CA ASP A 261 14.74 -1.43 -8.28
C ASP A 261 13.43 -1.41 -7.49
N PRO A 262 12.37 -2.09 -7.97
CA PRO A 262 11.10 -2.09 -7.30
C PRO A 262 11.12 -2.95 -6.03
N GLY A 263 10.33 -2.57 -5.03
CA GLY A 263 10.18 -3.33 -3.78
C GLY A 263 11.35 -3.21 -2.81
N ILE A 264 12.28 -2.29 -3.05
CA ILE A 264 13.34 -1.89 -2.13
C ILE A 264 13.30 -0.38 -1.91
N ILE A 265 13.96 0.11 -0.86
CA ILE A 265 14.17 1.55 -0.66
C ILE A 265 15.59 1.89 -1.09
N SER A 266 15.72 2.83 -2.03
CA SER A 266 17.01 3.30 -2.50
C SER A 266 17.52 4.44 -1.61
N ILE A 267 18.80 4.35 -1.27
CA ILE A 267 19.55 5.39 -0.57
C ILE A 267 20.69 5.80 -1.46
N LEU A 268 20.77 7.09 -1.75
CA LEU A 268 21.76 7.66 -2.64
C LEU A 268 22.79 8.43 -1.84
N SER A 269 24.04 8.22 -2.18
CA SER A 269 25.16 8.98 -1.67
C SER A 269 25.72 9.87 -2.76
N HIS A 270 25.92 11.13 -2.44
CA HIS A 270 26.75 12.03 -3.23
C HIS A 270 28.07 12.28 -2.50
N VAL A 271 29.18 11.91 -3.13
CA VAL A 271 30.53 12.14 -2.64
C VAL A 271 31.22 13.13 -3.57
N THR A 272 31.77 14.22 -3.04
CA THR A 272 32.41 15.27 -3.86
C THR A 272 33.63 15.87 -3.15
N GLU A 273 34.60 16.37 -3.93
CA GLU A 273 35.72 17.18 -3.43
C GLU A 273 35.30 18.61 -3.06
N GLU A 274 34.16 19.07 -3.56
CA GLU A 274 33.63 20.38 -3.19
C GLU A 274 33.20 20.42 -1.72
N HIS A 275 33.41 21.56 -1.09
CA HIS A 275 32.88 21.82 0.24
C HIS A 275 31.52 22.52 0.10
N PRO A 276 30.40 21.82 0.31
CA PRO A 276 29.11 22.49 0.34
C PRO A 276 29.09 23.44 1.53
N ARG A 277 28.73 24.71 1.29
CA ARG A 277 28.44 25.69 2.36
C ARG A 277 27.11 25.31 3.03
N LYS A 278 27.10 24.19 3.75
CA LYS A 278 25.90 23.60 4.35
C LYS A 278 26.19 23.09 5.77
N PRO A 279 25.23 23.23 6.72
CA PRO A 279 25.35 22.62 8.04
C PRO A 279 25.56 21.11 7.99
N GLU A 280 26.26 20.60 9.00
CA GLU A 280 26.43 19.17 9.22
C GLU A 280 25.14 18.57 9.76
N ASN A 281 24.77 17.40 9.26
CA ASN A 281 23.75 16.55 9.84
C ASN A 281 24.27 15.12 9.86
N LYS A 282 24.65 14.66 11.05
CA LYS A 282 25.29 13.35 11.27
C LYS A 282 24.37 12.39 12.03
N GLU A 283 23.09 12.73 12.16
CA GLU A 283 22.14 11.94 12.91
C GLU A 283 21.88 10.57 12.26
N THR A 284 21.57 9.59 13.11
CA THR A 284 20.95 8.34 12.67
C THR A 284 19.59 8.66 12.08
N LEU A 285 19.31 8.13 10.88
CA LEU A 285 17.99 8.21 10.28
C LEU A 285 17.09 7.13 10.87
N GLU A 286 16.01 7.54 11.50
CA GLU A 286 14.94 6.66 11.97
C GLU A 286 13.82 6.59 10.93
N LEU A 287 13.54 5.38 10.47
CA LEU A 287 12.51 5.07 9.48
C LEU A 287 11.44 4.18 10.07
N LEU A 288 10.19 4.50 9.76
CA LEU A 288 9.11 3.53 9.75
C LEU A 288 8.93 3.06 8.31
N VAL A 289 9.28 1.81 8.03
CA VAL A 289 9.16 1.20 6.71
C VAL A 289 7.91 0.31 6.68
N LEU A 290 7.11 0.41 5.62
CA LEU A 290 5.95 -0.46 5.40
C LEU A 290 6.31 -1.54 4.38
N ASP A 291 6.10 -2.80 4.77
CA ASP A 291 6.25 -3.92 3.85
C ASP A 291 5.05 -4.05 2.89
N GLU A 292 5.10 -5.04 2.02
CA GLU A 292 4.08 -5.28 1.01
C GLU A 292 2.68 -5.51 1.58
N TYR A 293 2.60 -5.97 2.83
CA TYR A 293 1.34 -6.20 3.51
C TYR A 293 0.86 -5.00 4.31
N GLY A 294 1.62 -3.89 4.31
CA GLY A 294 1.35 -2.70 5.12
C GLY A 294 1.74 -2.85 6.58
N THR A 295 2.57 -3.85 6.91
CA THR A 295 3.11 -4.00 8.26
C THR A 295 4.29 -3.08 8.45
N ALA A 296 4.29 -2.39 9.59
CA ALA A 296 5.26 -1.35 9.87
C ALA A 296 6.46 -1.89 10.66
N HIS A 297 7.66 -1.54 10.21
CA HIS A 297 8.94 -1.95 10.78
C HIS A 297 9.79 -0.72 11.08
N SER A 298 10.37 -0.66 12.28
CA SER A 298 11.32 0.40 12.61
C SER A 298 12.71 -0.01 12.11
N VAL A 299 13.31 0.84 11.28
CA VAL A 299 14.65 0.64 10.72
C VAL A 299 15.48 1.88 11.04
N ARG A 300 16.71 1.66 11.53
CA ARG A 300 17.66 2.74 11.78
C ARG A 300 18.81 2.65 10.80
N ILE A 301 19.20 3.78 10.23
CA ILE A 301 20.30 3.89 9.28
C ILE A 301 21.35 4.81 9.85
N ASN A 302 22.52 4.25 10.13
CA ASN A 302 23.65 4.96 10.72
C ASN A 302 24.64 5.31 9.62
N PRO A 303 24.86 6.61 9.33
CA PRO A 303 25.94 7.05 8.45
C PRO A 303 27.30 6.77 9.06
N ASP A 304 28.21 6.21 8.28
CA ASP A 304 29.62 6.07 8.63
C ASP A 304 30.44 7.00 7.72
N ILE A 305 30.91 8.10 8.31
CA ILE A 305 31.63 9.17 7.59
C ILE A 305 33.03 8.70 7.17
N ALA A 306 33.71 7.91 8.01
CA ALA A 306 35.06 7.45 7.75
C ALA A 306 35.09 6.48 6.57
N ASN A 307 34.14 5.54 6.55
CA ASN A 307 34.02 4.54 5.48
C ASN A 307 33.12 4.99 4.31
N ARG A 308 32.49 6.17 4.41
CA ARG A 308 31.52 6.72 3.43
C ARG A 308 30.47 5.69 3.07
N SER A 309 29.86 5.14 4.11
CA SER A 309 28.89 4.06 3.99
C SER A 309 27.74 4.24 4.95
N TYR A 310 26.83 3.27 4.95
CA TYR A 310 25.71 3.21 5.87
C TYR A 310 25.66 1.82 6.49
N SER A 311 25.19 1.76 7.73
CA SER A 311 24.91 0.51 8.42
C SER A 311 23.52 0.53 9.02
N LEU A 312 22.91 -0.65 9.18
CA LEU A 312 21.68 -0.77 9.95
C LEU A 312 22.02 -0.62 11.44
N GLY A 313 21.18 0.08 12.21
CA GLY A 313 21.29 0.21 13.68
C GLY A 313 20.43 -0.77 14.46
#